data_AF-A0A921S153-F1
#
_entry.id   AF-A0A921S153-F1
#
_cell.length_a   1.000
_cell.length_b   1.000
_cell.length_c   1.000
_cell.angle_alpha   90.00
_cell.angle_beta   90.00
_cell.angle_gamma   90.00
#
_symmetry.space_group_name_H-M   'P 1'
#
loop_
_entity.id
_entity.type
_entity.pdbx_description
1 polymer ?
#
loop_
_entity_poly.entity_id
_entity_poly.type
_entity_poly.pdbx_seq_one_letter_code
_entity_poly.pdbx_strand_id
1 'polypeptide(L)'
;LCPLYPHNPEVLLNELKSPSDLLDFGEFSDCMNFSTQDGSPLLNVVNPTFDYVPPKLVSLFITDTGGHSPSYMYRLIAEYYSADDLVVRRKATS
;
A
#
# COMPACT_ATOMS: atom_id res chain seq x y z
N LEU A 1 1.29 2.37 15.44
CA LEU A 1 -0.07 1.84 15.18
C LEU A 1 -0.81 2.85 14.32
N CYS A 2 -1.70 2.43 13.41
CA CYS A 2 -2.55 3.34 12.64
C CYS A 2 -4.01 2.92 12.84
N PRO A 3 -4.92 3.83 13.21
CA PRO A 3 -6.30 3.46 13.51
C PRO A 3 -7.21 3.44 12.27
N LEU A 4 -6.71 3.83 11.09
CA LEU A 4 -7.47 3.84 9.85
C LEU A 4 -7.65 2.42 9.29
N TYR A 5 -8.90 2.07 9.00
CA TYR A 5 -9.21 0.77 8.40
C TYR A 5 -8.89 0.76 6.89
N PRO A 6 -8.23 -0.30 6.38
CA PRO A 6 -7.85 -0.40 4.98
C PRO A 6 -9.04 -0.83 4.11
N HIS A 7 -9.92 0.11 3.75
CA HIS A 7 -11.11 -0.19 2.93
C HIS A 7 -10.78 -0.62 1.50
N ASN A 8 -9.69 -0.12 0.91
CA ASN A 8 -9.21 -0.47 -0.43
C ASN A 8 -7.68 -0.64 -0.43
N PRO A 9 -7.15 -1.72 0.17
CA PRO A 9 -5.72 -1.86 0.43
C PRO A 9 -4.88 -1.91 -0.84
N GLU A 10 -5.38 -2.60 -1.87
CA GLU A 10 -4.71 -2.80 -3.17
C GLU A 10 -4.39 -1.49 -3.91
N VAL A 11 -5.15 -0.42 -3.62
CA VAL A 11 -5.06 0.85 -4.35
C VAL A 11 -4.53 1.98 -3.46
N LEU A 12 -4.84 1.96 -2.16
CA LEU A 12 -4.60 3.11 -1.27
C LEU A 12 -3.35 3.00 -0.41
N LEU A 13 -2.79 1.80 -0.24
CA LEU A 13 -1.70 1.56 0.73
C LEU A 13 -0.35 1.33 0.08
N ASN A 14 -0.33 1.23 -1.23
CA ASN A 14 0.88 0.98 -1.98
C ASN A 14 1.42 2.26 -2.61
N GLU A 15 2.74 2.38 -2.64
CA GLU A 15 3.47 3.44 -3.31
C GLU A 15 4.13 2.84 -4.56
N LEU A 16 3.79 3.37 -5.74
CA LEU A 16 4.38 2.89 -6.99
C LEU A 16 5.70 3.62 -7.26
N LYS A 17 6.79 2.85 -7.25
CA LYS A 17 8.13 3.32 -7.59
C LYS A 17 8.34 3.44 -9.09
N SER A 18 9.47 4.02 -9.49
CA SER A 18 9.84 4.12 -10.89
C SER A 18 10.00 2.72 -11.51
N PRO A 19 9.43 2.46 -12.70
CA PRO A 19 9.68 1.24 -13.46
C PRO A 19 11.17 1.01 -13.77
N SER A 20 11.96 2.09 -13.84
CA SER A 20 13.41 2.03 -14.15
C SER A 20 14.23 1.29 -13.09
N ASP A 21 13.70 1.12 -11.87
CA ASP A 21 14.38 0.36 -10.82
C ASP A 21 14.34 -1.16 -11.08
N LEU A 22 13.36 -1.61 -11.87
CA LEU A 22 13.20 -3.02 -12.20
C LEU A 22 13.92 -3.37 -13.49
N LEU A 23 13.96 -2.42 -14.43
CA LEU A 23 14.26 -2.70 -15.83
C LEU A 23 14.94 -1.49 -16.48
N ASP A 24 16.02 -1.72 -17.24
CA ASP A 24 16.76 -0.65 -17.92
C ASP A 24 16.06 -0.20 -19.21
N PHE A 25 16.14 1.09 -19.53
CA PHE A 25 15.50 1.67 -20.71
C PHE A 25 16.02 1.08 -22.03
N GLY A 26 17.28 0.61 -22.06
CA GLY A 26 17.87 -0.01 -23.24
C GLY A 26 17.25 -1.37 -23.59
N GLU A 27 16.78 -2.13 -22.61
CA GLU A 27 16.20 -3.47 -22.83
C GLU A 27 14.75 -3.41 -23.37
N PHE A 28 14.11 -2.22 -23.35
CA PHE A 28 12.72 -2.02 -23.81
C PHE A 28 12.54 -1.49 -25.22
N SER A 29 13.61 -1.14 -25.93
CA SER A 29 13.48 -0.57 -27.27
C SER A 29 12.63 -1.44 -28.20
N ASP A 30 12.67 -2.75 -27.99
CA ASP A 30 12.01 -3.73 -28.83
C ASP A 30 10.51 -3.89 -28.51
N CYS A 31 10.10 -3.58 -27.28
CA CYS A 31 8.72 -3.73 -26.80
C CYS A 31 7.90 -2.43 -26.91
N MET A 32 8.55 -1.27 -27.04
CA MET A 32 7.90 0.05 -27.14
C MET A 32 7.45 0.42 -28.56
N ASN A 33 8.01 -0.21 -29.60
CA ASN A 33 7.84 0.23 -31.00
C ASN A 33 6.56 -0.27 -31.70
N PHE A 34 5.71 -1.04 -31.03
CA PHE A 34 4.48 -1.58 -31.62
C PHE A 34 3.27 -1.17 -30.80
N SER A 35 2.81 0.09 -30.87
CA SER A 35 1.45 0.38 -30.43
C SER A 35 0.49 -0.54 -31.21
N THR A 36 -0.36 -1.29 -30.52
CA THR A 36 -1.46 -2.02 -31.16
C THR A 36 -2.34 -1.04 -31.94
N GLN A 37 -3.08 -1.52 -32.94
CA GLN A 37 -3.90 -0.69 -33.83
C GLN A 37 -4.95 0.17 -33.07
N ASP A 38 -5.19 -0.15 -31.80
CA ASP A 38 -6.09 0.51 -30.85
C ASP A 38 -5.42 1.53 -29.90
N GLY A 39 -4.10 1.73 -29.99
CA GLY A 39 -3.35 2.71 -29.19
C GLY A 39 -3.08 2.32 -27.74
N SER A 40 -3.31 1.05 -27.35
CA SER A 40 -2.97 0.57 -26.02
C SER A 40 -1.47 0.25 -25.87
N PRO A 41 -0.87 0.45 -24.68
CA PRO A 41 0.52 0.09 -24.45
C PRO A 41 0.69 -1.44 -24.44
N LEU A 42 1.68 -1.95 -25.17
CA LEU A 42 2.00 -3.40 -25.19
C LEU A 42 2.44 -3.93 -23.82
N LEU A 43 3.00 -3.05 -22.99
CA LEU A 43 3.57 -3.41 -21.70
C LEU A 43 3.20 -2.35 -20.67
N ASN A 44 2.66 -2.81 -19.55
CA ASN A 44 2.42 -1.98 -18.36
C ASN A 44 3.30 -2.50 -17.22
N VAL A 45 4.29 -1.71 -16.82
CA VAL A 45 5.19 -2.06 -15.72
C VAL A 45 4.70 -1.38 -14.45
N VAL A 46 4.40 -2.19 -13.43
CA VAL A 46 4.04 -1.71 -12.09
C VAL A 46 5.16 -2.07 -11.12
N ASN A 47 5.56 -1.14 -10.26
CA ASN A 47 6.59 -1.34 -9.26
C ASN A 47 6.03 -1.03 -7.85
N PRO A 48 5.25 -1.95 -7.26
CA PRO A 48 4.67 -1.77 -5.94
C PRO A 48 5.76 -1.81 -4.86
N THR A 49 5.81 -0.80 -3.99
CA THR A 49 6.75 -0.76 -2.86
C THR A 49 6.28 -1.59 -1.67
N PHE A 50 4.96 -1.64 -1.45
CA PHE A 50 4.35 -2.28 -0.29
C PHE A 50 3.30 -3.30 -0.73
N ASP A 51 3.08 -4.30 0.11
CA ASP A 51 2.03 -5.31 -0.07
C ASP A 51 1.14 -5.34 1.17
N TYR A 52 -0.13 -5.67 0.97
CA TYR A 52 -1.11 -5.76 2.05
C TYR A 52 -1.21 -7.20 2.57
N VAL A 53 -0.88 -7.40 3.84
CA VAL A 53 -1.04 -8.71 4.51
C VAL A 53 -2.36 -8.75 5.27
N PRO A 54 -3.31 -9.64 4.90
CA PRO A 54 -4.58 -9.77 5.62
C PRO A 54 -4.39 -10.15 7.10
N PRO A 55 -5.15 -9.57 8.04
CA PRO A 55 -4.99 -9.83 9.48
C PRO A 55 -5.12 -11.30 9.88
N LYS A 56 -5.92 -12.08 9.16
CA LYS A 56 -6.11 -13.53 9.40
C LYS A 56 -4.84 -14.38 9.23
N LEU A 57 -3.81 -13.83 8.58
CA LEU A 57 -2.52 -14.49 8.36
C LEU A 57 -1.48 -14.14 9.42
N VAL A 58 -1.79 -13.23 10.35
CA VAL A 58 -0.90 -12.82 11.43
C VAL A 58 -1.33 -13.51 12.72
N SER A 59 -0.40 -14.15 13.42
CA SER A 59 -0.69 -14.88 14.67
C SER A 59 -0.28 -14.10 15.93
N LEU A 60 0.73 -13.23 15.82
CA LEU A 60 1.31 -12.50 16.95
C LEU A 60 1.93 -11.18 16.47
N PHE A 61 1.66 -10.09 17.20
CA PHE A 61 2.34 -8.81 17.05
C PHE A 61 3.36 -8.66 18.17
N ILE A 62 4.63 -8.43 17.83
CA ILE A 62 5.67 -8.08 18.80
C ILE A 62 5.83 -6.56 18.79
N THR A 63 5.56 -5.93 19.93
CA THR A 63 5.73 -4.49 20.16
C THR A 63 6.77 -4.25 21.25
N ASP A 64 7.10 -2.98 21.48
CA ASP A 64 7.92 -2.53 22.61
C ASP A 64 7.34 -2.90 23.99
N THR A 65 6.01 -3.05 24.08
CA THR A 65 5.30 -3.47 25.29
C THR A 65 5.08 -4.99 25.40
N GLY A 66 5.54 -5.77 24.43
CA GLY A 66 5.49 -7.23 24.45
C GLY A 66 4.72 -7.86 23.29
N GLY A 67 4.33 -9.12 23.46
CA GLY A 67 3.59 -9.89 22.45
C GLY A 67 2.07 -9.78 22.60
N HIS A 68 1.37 -9.46 21.52
CA HIS A 68 -0.08 -9.27 21.49
C HIS A 68 -0.75 -10.10 20.40
N SER A 69 -1.87 -10.76 20.71
CA SER A 69 -2.69 -11.42 19.69
C SER A 69 -3.33 -10.38 18.76
N PRO A 70 -3.64 -10.72 17.50
CA PRO A 70 -4.31 -9.81 16.57
C PRO A 70 -5.63 -9.24 17.13
N SER A 71 -6.37 -10.06 17.89
CA SER A 71 -7.61 -9.65 18.54
C SER A 71 -7.41 -8.55 19.58
N TYR A 72 -6.20 -8.31 20.07
CA TYR A 72 -5.91 -7.30 21.10
C TYR A 72 -5.69 -5.90 20.52
N MET A 73 -5.46 -5.78 19.21
CA MET A 73 -5.06 -4.53 18.57
C MET A 73 -6.09 -3.41 18.70
N TYR A 74 -7.39 -3.72 18.76
CA TYR A 74 -8.43 -2.71 18.98
C TYR A 74 -8.29 -2.01 20.34
N ARG A 75 -7.84 -2.75 21.36
CA ARG A 75 -7.65 -2.21 22.71
C ARG A 75 -6.47 -1.25 22.74
N LEU A 76 -5.35 -1.64 22.12
CA LEU A 76 -4.19 -0.75 21.97
C LEU A 76 -4.57 0.53 21.22
N ILE A 77 -5.35 0.43 20.13
CA ILE A 77 -5.80 1.61 19.38
C ILE A 77 -6.61 2.56 20.28
N ALA A 78 -7.55 2.04 21.07
CA ALA A 78 -8.36 2.84 21.98
C ALA A 78 -7.58 3.41 23.18
N GLU A 79 -6.48 2.76 23.59
CA GLU A 79 -5.58 3.26 24.64
C GLU A 79 -4.68 4.40 24.14
N TYR A 80 -4.24 4.35 22.87
CA TYR A 80 -3.30 5.34 22.31
C TYR A 80 -3.96 6.50 21.55
N TYR A 81 -5.18 6.33 21.04
CA TYR A 81 -5.85 7.32 20.19
C TYR A 81 -7.26 7.65 20.69
N SER A 82 -7.67 8.91 20.56
CA SER A 82 -9.08 9.29 20.72
C SER A 82 -9.87 8.88 19.48
N ALA A 83 -11.14 8.50 19.67
CA ALA A 83 -12.05 8.25 18.56
C ALA A 83 -12.26 9.51 17.68
N ASP A 84 -12.12 10.70 18.27
CA ASP A 84 -12.29 11.97 17.57
C ASP A 84 -11.13 12.26 16.57
N ASP A 85 -9.98 11.60 16.73
CA ASP A 85 -8.79 11.81 15.88
C ASP A 85 -8.87 11.06 14.54
N LEU A 86 -9.86 10.17 14.37
CA LEU A 86 -9.96 9.28 13.21
C LEU A 86 -10.39 9.99 11.92
N VAL A 87 -11.03 11.16 12.05
CA VAL A 87 -11.45 11.97 10.90
C VAL A 87 -10.36 12.98 10.56
N VAL A 88 -9.35 12.52 9.82
CA VAL A 88 -8.35 13.45 9.25
C VAL A 88 -9.04 14.23 8.12
N ARG A 89 -9.44 15.47 8.39
CA ARG A 89 -9.93 16.38 7.34
C ARG A 89 -8.84 16.55 6.29
N ARG A 90 -9.01 15.94 5.11
CA ARG A 90 -8.18 16.27 3.95
C ARG A 90 -8.41 17.74 3.61
N LYS A 91 -7.46 18.60 3.98
CA LYS A 91 -7.41 19.96 3.45
C LYS A 91 -7.22 19.81 1.94
N ALA A 92 -8.19 20.27 1.15
CA ALA A 92 -8.02 20.33 -0.30
C ALA A 92 -6.77 21.19 -0.57
N THR A 93 -5.75 20.58 -1.17
CA THR A 93 -4.64 21.31 -1.76
C THR A 93 -5.25 22.08 -2.93
N SER A 94 -5.31 23.41 -2.78
CA SER A 94 -5.77 24.33 -3.81
C SER A 94 -4.72 24.52 -4.90
#